data_AF-A0A9D6R134-F1
#
_entry.id   AF-A0A9D6R134-F1
#
_cell.length_a   1.000
_cell.length_b   1.000
_cell.length_c   1.000
_cell.angle_alpha   90.00
_cell.angle_beta   90.00
_cell.angle_gamma   90.00
#
_symmetry.space_group_name_H-M   'P 1'
#
loop_
_entity.id
_entity.type
_entity.pdbx_description
1 polymer ?
#
loop_
_entity_poly.entity_id
_entity_poly.type
_entity_poly.pdbx_seq_one_letter_code
_entity_poly.pdbx_strand_id
1 'polypeptide(L)'
;MDIQYIVSGEEAIGWVPAERMAITEAYDIEKDICFGTASKEEITMVRLQAGQLAVFYPEDGHAPKLAAGQPSAVFKIVVKVAAK
;
A
#
# COMPACT_ATOMS: atom_id res chain seq x y z
N MET A 1 -8.64 1.43 -7.49
CA MET A 1 -7.39 2.21 -7.40
C MET A 1 -7.42 3.02 -6.12
N ASP A 2 -6.29 3.08 -5.43
CA ASP A 2 -6.13 3.78 -4.17
C ASP A 2 -5.22 4.99 -4.33
N ILE A 3 -5.61 6.12 -3.73
CA ILE A 3 -4.74 7.28 -3.56
C ILE A 3 -4.50 7.43 -2.06
N GLN A 4 -3.27 7.20 -1.61
CA GLN A 4 -2.88 7.30 -0.21
C GLN A 4 -2.10 8.59 0.01
N TYR A 5 -2.67 9.55 0.74
CA TYR A 5 -2.09 10.86 1.02
C TYR A 5 -1.76 11.01 2.50
N ILE A 6 -0.55 11.48 2.81
CA ILE A 6 -0.11 11.74 4.19
C ILE A 6 -0.43 13.17 4.56
N VAL A 7 -1.29 13.35 5.57
CA VAL A 7 -1.64 14.67 6.09
C VAL A 7 -0.62 15.12 7.14
N SER A 8 -0.20 14.22 8.03
CA SER A 8 0.87 14.47 9.01
C SER A 8 1.61 13.18 9.37
N GLY A 9 2.87 13.32 9.78
CA GLY A 9 3.77 12.20 10.06
C GLY A 9 4.46 11.66 8.82
N GLU A 10 5.01 10.46 8.92
CA GLU A 10 5.67 9.75 7.83
C GLU A 10 5.33 8.26 7.86
N GLU A 11 5.17 7.66 6.68
CA GLU A 11 4.84 6.25 6.52
C GLU A 11 5.73 5.62 5.46
N ALA A 12 6.10 4.37 5.67
CA ALA A 12 6.64 3.53 4.62
C ALA A 12 5.56 2.56 4.14
N ILE A 13 5.48 2.36 2.82
CA ILE A 13 4.57 1.41 2.18
C ILE A 13 5.43 0.44 1.39
N GLY A 14 5.32 -0.85 1.68
CA GLY A 14 5.93 -1.88 0.83
C GLY A 14 5.13 -1.99 -0.45
N TRP A 15 5.78 -1.99 -1.61
CA TRP A 15 5.15 -2.16 -2.92
C TRP A 15 5.78 -3.32 -3.68
N VAL A 16 4.97 -4.10 -4.37
CA VAL A 16 5.39 -5.18 -5.26
C VAL A 16 4.31 -5.36 -6.35
N PRO A 17 4.66 -5.73 -7.59
CA PRO A 17 3.67 -6.14 -8.57
C PRO A 17 2.85 -7.32 -8.04
N ALA A 18 1.52 -7.25 -8.10
CA ALA A 18 0.63 -8.26 -7.53
C ALA A 18 0.86 -9.65 -8.14
N GLU A 19 1.28 -9.73 -9.41
CA GLU A 19 1.67 -10.97 -10.09
C GLU A 19 2.85 -11.71 -9.45
N ARG A 20 3.66 -11.01 -8.64
CA ARG A 20 4.82 -11.57 -7.92
C ARG A 20 4.50 -11.94 -6.48
N MET A 21 3.27 -11.68 -6.02
CA MET A 21 2.85 -12.08 -4.68
C MET A 21 2.47 -13.56 -4.66
N ALA A 22 2.88 -14.26 -3.60
CA ALA A 22 2.29 -15.53 -3.23
C ALA A 22 0.94 -15.27 -2.54
N ILE A 23 -0.16 -15.49 -3.26
CA ILE A 23 -1.52 -15.28 -2.74
C ILE A 23 -1.81 -16.23 -1.59
N THR A 24 -2.16 -15.67 -0.43
CA THR A 24 -2.53 -16.40 0.78
C THR A 24 -4.04 -16.40 1.00
N GLU A 25 -4.74 -15.38 0.50
CA GLU A 25 -6.20 -15.29 0.52
C GLU A 25 -6.68 -14.82 -0.85
N ALA A 26 -7.55 -15.61 -1.47
CA ALA A 26 -8.09 -15.32 -2.79
C ALA A 26 -8.92 -14.03 -2.78
N TYR A 27 -9.07 -13.46 -3.98
CA TYR A 27 -9.81 -12.22 -4.17
C TYR A 27 -11.27 -12.33 -3.73
N ASP A 28 -11.70 -11.39 -2.88
CA ASP A 28 -13.06 -11.19 -2.40
C ASP A 28 -13.67 -9.99 -3.13
N ILE A 29 -14.66 -10.25 -3.98
CA ILE A 29 -15.31 -9.23 -4.82
C ILE A 29 -16.15 -8.23 -4.01
N GLU A 30 -16.74 -8.65 -2.89
CA GLU A 30 -17.55 -7.77 -2.05
C GLU A 30 -16.67 -6.78 -1.27
N LYS A 31 -15.43 -7.19 -0.98
CA LYS A 31 -14.45 -6.38 -0.24
C LYS A 31 -13.41 -5.69 -1.11
N ASP A 32 -13.37 -5.97 -2.42
CA ASP A 32 -12.36 -5.46 -3.36
C ASP A 32 -10.92 -5.68 -2.87
N ILE A 33 -10.61 -6.93 -2.45
CA ILE A 33 -9.32 -7.24 -1.80
C ILE A 33 -8.86 -8.69 -2.02
N CYS A 34 -7.55 -8.89 -2.12
CA CYS A 34 -6.87 -10.18 -1.90
C CYS A 34 -5.67 -9.97 -0.97
N PHE A 35 -5.17 -11.05 -0.36
CA PHE A 35 -3.97 -10.99 0.47
C PHE A 35 -2.91 -11.96 -0.01
N GLY A 36 -1.65 -11.58 0.19
CA GLY A 36 -0.51 -12.40 -0.16
C GLY A 36 0.76 -11.92 0.52
N THR A 37 1.85 -12.62 0.24
CA THR A 37 3.18 -12.31 0.74
C THR A 37 4.18 -12.20 -0.41
N ALA A 38 5.27 -11.46 -0.21
CA ALA A 38 6.39 -11.38 -1.14
C ALA A 38 7.69 -11.42 -0.35
N SER A 39 8.78 -11.86 -0.99
CA SER A 39 10.09 -11.82 -0.35
C SER A 39 10.54 -10.37 -0.13
N LYS A 40 11.39 -10.14 0.87
CA LYS A 40 11.84 -8.77 1.20
C LYS A 40 12.61 -8.14 0.04
N GLU A 41 13.29 -8.96 -0.74
CA GLU A 41 14.11 -8.58 -1.89
C GLU A 41 13.27 -8.09 -3.07
N GLU A 42 12.00 -8.50 -3.15
CA GLU A 42 11.05 -8.08 -4.19
C GLU A 42 10.28 -6.82 -3.82
N ILE A 43 10.26 -6.45 -2.54
CA ILE A 43 9.51 -5.30 -2.03
C ILE A 43 10.30 -4.01 -2.22
N THR A 44 9.71 -3.06 -2.95
CA THR A 44 10.19 -1.69 -2.98
C THR A 44 9.55 -0.89 -1.85
N MET A 45 10.37 -0.27 -1.01
CA MET A 45 9.87 0.59 0.08
C MET A 45 9.62 2.00 -0.43
N VAL A 46 8.34 2.39 -0.50
CA VAL A 46 7.90 3.75 -0.81
C VAL A 46 7.78 4.53 0.49
N ARG A 47 8.64 5.54 0.71
CA ARG A 47 8.53 6.43 1.88
C ARG A 47 7.75 7.68 1.50
N LEU A 48 6.71 7.98 2.27
CA LEU A 48 5.88 9.16 2.13
C LEU A 48 5.95 10.03 3.39
N GLN A 49 6.11 11.33 3.20
CA GLN A 49 6.06 12.36 4.23
C GLN A 49 4.80 13.20 4.06
N ALA A 50 4.44 13.99 5.08
CA ALA A 50 3.33 14.93 5.03
C ALA A 50 3.34 15.77 3.73
N GLY A 51 2.19 15.85 3.05
CA GLY A 51 2.04 16.53 1.77
C GLY A 51 2.31 15.65 0.54
N GLN A 52 2.77 14.41 0.71
CA GLN A 52 2.99 13.47 -0.38
C GLN A 52 1.85 12.45 -0.51
N LEU A 53 1.70 11.90 -1.71
CA LEU A 53 0.79 10.81 -2.01
C LEU A 53 1.46 9.70 -2.81
N ALA A 54 0.90 8.50 -2.72
CA ALA A 54 1.12 7.41 -3.66
C ALA A 54 -0.22 7.00 -4.29
N VAL A 55 -0.16 6.53 -5.53
CA VAL A 55 -1.30 5.96 -6.25
C VAL A 55 -1.01 4.48 -6.49
N PHE A 56 -1.95 3.61 -6.13
CA PHE A 56 -1.86 2.16 -6.31
C PHE A 56 -3.02 1.66 -7.17
N TYR A 57 -2.69 1.08 -8.31
CA TYR A 57 -3.60 0.41 -9.23
C TYR A 57 -3.96 -1.00 -8.75
N PRO A 58 -4.97 -1.67 -9.33
CA PRO A 58 -5.33 -3.04 -8.96
C PRO A 58 -4.16 -4.05 -9.02
N GLU A 59 -3.20 -3.84 -9.91
CA GLU A 59 -1.99 -4.63 -10.07
C GLU A 59 -0.88 -4.31 -9.06
N ASP A 60 -1.06 -3.31 -8.19
CA ASP A 60 -0.08 -2.88 -7.21
C ASP A 60 -0.36 -3.52 -5.84
N GLY A 61 0.35 -4.60 -5.55
CA GLY A 61 0.43 -5.14 -4.20
C GLY A 61 1.08 -4.12 -3.27
N HIS A 62 0.38 -3.71 -2.22
CA HIS A 62 0.89 -2.71 -1.30
C HIS A 62 0.59 -3.03 0.17
N ALA A 63 1.60 -2.84 1.02
CA ALA A 63 1.58 -3.08 2.45
C ALA A 63 1.82 -1.76 3.21
N PRO A 64 0.75 -1.00 3.52
CA PRO A 64 0.86 0.28 4.24
C PRO A 64 1.11 0.06 5.75
N LYS A 65 1.22 1.16 6.49
CA LYS A 65 1.46 1.22 7.95
C LYS A 65 2.81 0.69 8.42
N LEU A 66 3.83 0.68 7.55
CA LEU A 66 5.20 0.37 7.98
C LEU A 66 5.88 1.62 8.54
N ALA A 67 6.72 1.44 9.55
CA ALA A 67 7.47 2.53 10.14
C ALA A 67 8.49 3.11 9.14
N ALA A 68 8.47 4.41 8.91
CA ALA A 68 9.51 5.14 8.20
C ALA A 68 10.71 5.42 9.13
N GLY A 69 11.36 4.36 9.61
CA GLY A 69 12.34 4.42 10.70
C GLY A 69 11.73 3.86 11.99
N GLN A 70 11.37 4.74 12.93
CA GLN A 70 10.71 4.33 14.18
C GLN A 70 9.19 4.44 14.09
N PRO A 71 8.43 3.58 14.80
CA PRO A 71 6.97 3.71 14.88
C PRO A 71 6.56 5.09 15.40
N SER A 72 5.61 5.72 14.72
CA SER A 72 5.10 7.04 15.08
C SER A 72 3.63 7.19 14.68
N ALA A 73 2.95 8.21 15.19
CA ALA A 73 1.59 8.51 14.80
C ALA A 73 1.57 9.16 13.40
N VAL A 74 0.67 8.69 12.54
CA VAL A 74 0.47 9.18 11.18
C VAL A 74 -1.01 9.49 10.99
N PHE A 75 -1.32 10.65 10.44
CA PHE A 75 -2.67 10.98 9.97
C PHE A 75 -2.67 10.97 8.43
N LYS A 76 -3.52 10.14 7.83
CA LYS A 76 -3.57 9.92 6.38
C LYS A 76 -5.00 9.78 5.87
N ILE A 77 -5.16 9.96 4.57
CA ILE A 77 -6.40 9.77 3.82
C ILE A 77 -6.15 8.70 2.77
N VAL A 78 -7.09 7.77 2.61
CA VAL A 78 -7.12 6.82 1.49
C VAL A 78 -8.37 7.09 0.68
N VAL A 79 -8.20 7.55 -0.56
CA VAL A 79 -9.30 7.76 -1.50
C VAL A 79 -9.40 6.54 -2.41
N LYS A 80 -10.60 5.97 -2.48
CA LYS A 80 -10.93 4.85 -3.39
C LYS A 80 -11.51 5.42 -4.68
N VAL A 81 -10.91 5.05 -5.81
CA VAL A 81 -11.35 5.47 -7.15
C VAL A 81 -11.60 4.21 -7.98
N ALA A 82 -12.79 4.14 -8.58
CA ALA A 82 -13.13 3.08 -9.53
C ALA A 82 -12.22 3.19 -10.76
N ALA A 83 -11.45 2.13 -11.03
CA ALA A 83 -10.72 2.00 -12.29
C ALA A 83 -11.71 1.57 -13.39
N LYS A 84 -11.54 2.09 -14.61
CA LYS A 84 -12.33 1.72 -15.78
C LYS A 84 -11.68 0.59 -16.55
#